data_AF-A0A6N8NSM4-F1
#
_entry.id   AF-A0A6N8NSM4-F1
#
_cell.length_a   1.000
_cell.length_b   1.000
_cell.length_c   1.000
_cell.angle_alpha   90.00
_cell.angle_beta   90.00
_cell.angle_gamma   90.00
#
_symmetry.space_group_name_H-M   'P 1'
#
loop_
_entity.id
_entity.type
_entity.pdbx_description
1 polymer ?
#
loop_
_entity_poly.entity_id
_entity_poly.type
_entity_poly.pdbx_seq_one_letter_code
_entity_poly.pdbx_strand_id
1 'polypeptide(L)' 'GKKLTNMRASGTDEAVVLVPPIRMTLEQALEFIDDDELVEVTPTSIRIRKRHLTENDRRRANRAPKDD' A
#
# COMPACT_ATOMS: atom_id res chain seq x y z
N GLY A 1 2.37 -0.16 15.96
CA GLY A 1 2.46 -1.43 15.22
C GLY A 1 2.88 -2.53 16.17
N LYS A 2 2.29 -3.72 16.10
CA LYS A 2 2.80 -4.88 16.84
C LYS A 2 3.92 -5.53 16.06
N LYS A 3 5.09 -4.91 16.15
CA LYS A 3 6.37 -5.58 15.99
C LYS A 3 6.73 -6.08 17.41
N LEU A 4 7.03 -7.38 17.53
CA LEU A 4 7.61 -8.07 18.70
C LEU A 4 6.71 -8.30 19.94
N THR A 5 5.73 -9.20 19.86
CA THR A 5 5.17 -9.87 21.07
C THR A 5 5.82 -11.21 21.38
N ASN A 6 6.67 -11.75 20.51
CA ASN A 6 7.32 -13.05 20.69
C ASN A 6 8.86 -12.99 20.69
N MET A 7 9.46 -11.92 21.21
CA MET A 7 10.91 -11.84 21.48
C MET A 7 11.14 -11.63 22.97
N ARG A 8 10.71 -12.59 23.78
CA ARG A 8 11.10 -12.69 25.20
C ARG A 8 12.14 -13.80 25.32
N ALA A 9 13.41 -13.42 25.16
CA ALA A 9 14.57 -13.91 25.91
C ALA A 9 15.84 -13.54 25.15
N SER A 10 16.79 -12.96 25.89
CA SER A 10 18.15 -12.57 25.49
C SER A 10 18.31 -11.11 25.05
N GLY A 11 18.97 -10.35 25.91
CA GLY A 11 19.15 -8.91 25.80
C GLY A 11 20.09 -8.53 24.66
N THR A 12 19.51 -8.17 23.53
CA THR A 12 20.16 -7.41 22.47
C THR A 12 19.15 -6.38 21.97
N ASP A 13 19.39 -5.11 22.31
CA ASP A 13 18.61 -3.99 21.82
C ASP A 13 19.07 -3.72 20.37
N GLU A 14 18.60 -4.55 19.44
CA GLU A 14 18.87 -4.35 18.03
C GLU A 14 18.08 -3.13 17.53
N ALA A 15 18.80 -2.06 17.21
CA ALA A 15 18.21 -0.89 16.56
C ALA A 15 17.48 -1.32 15.27
N VAL A 16 16.25 -0.85 15.08
CA VAL A 16 15.47 -1.17 13.88
C VAL A 16 16.07 -0.46 12.67
N VAL A 17 16.78 -1.22 11.83
CA VAL A 17 17.27 -0.73 10.53
C VAL A 17 16.14 -0.81 9.50
N LEU A 18 15.85 0.30 8.83
CA LEU A 18 14.88 0.37 7.73
C LEU A 18 15.61 0.31 6.40
N VAL A 19 15.17 -0.57 5.50
CA VAL A 19 15.65 -0.58 4.11
C VAL A 19 15.18 0.71 3.42
N PRO A 20 16.01 1.34 2.57
CA PRO A 20 15.61 2.54 1.83
C PRO A 20 14.32 2.32 1.02
N PRO A 21 13.44 3.32 0.95
CA PRO A 21 12.21 3.22 0.17
C PRO A 21 12.50 3.23 -1.34
N ILE A 22 11.65 2.55 -2.10
CA ILE A 22 11.67 2.60 -3.57
C ILE A 22 11.09 3.95 -4.01
N ARG A 23 11.88 4.72 -4.76
CA ARG A 23 11.44 5.98 -5.37
C ARG A 23 11.00 5.69 -6.80
N MET A 24 9.69 5.73 -7.03
CA MET A 24 9.10 5.51 -8.35
C MET A 24 9.05 6.82 -9.14
N THR A 25 9.43 6.77 -10.41
CA THR A 25 9.14 7.86 -11.38
C THR A 25 7.66 7.83 -11.78
N LEU A 26 7.20 8.86 -12.50
CA LEU A 26 5.82 8.87 -13.01
C LEU A 26 5.56 7.70 -13.95
N GLU A 27 6.48 7.43 -14.88
CA GLU A 27 6.38 6.34 -15.84
C GLU A 27 6.33 4.98 -15.13
N GLN A 28 7.21 4.76 -14.15
CA GLN A 28 7.20 3.53 -13.34
C GLN A 28 5.90 3.37 -12.55
N ALA A 29 5.35 4.46 -12.01
CA ALA A 29 4.08 4.41 -11.29
C ALA A 29 2.91 4.08 -12.23
N LEU A 30 2.92 4.60 -13.46
CA LEU A 30 1.89 4.31 -14.47
C LEU A 30 1.97 2.87 -14.98
N GLU A 31 3.17 2.30 -15.11
CA GLU A 31 3.36 0.89 -15.46
C GLU A 31 2.96 -0.05 -14.31
N PHE A 32 3.09 0.40 -13.06
CA PHE A 32 2.86 -0.42 -11.88
C PHE A 32 1.37 -0.60 -11.52
N ILE A 33 0.52 0.39 -11.77
CA ILE A 33 -0.87 0.37 -11.26
C ILE A 33 -1.78 -0.60 -12.02
N ASP A 34 -2.71 -1.20 -11.28
CA ASP A 34 -3.80 -2.01 -11.83
C ASP A 34 -5.06 -1.18 -12.18
N ASP A 35 -6.05 -1.81 -12.84
CA ASP A 35 -7.31 -1.19 -13.25
C ASP A 35 -8.16 -0.61 -12.10
N ASP A 36 -7.98 -1.09 -10.86
CA ASP A 36 -8.67 -0.58 -9.66
C ASP A 36 -7.80 0.39 -8.84
N GLU A 37 -6.66 0.83 -9.41
CA GLU A 37 -5.70 1.76 -8.81
C GLU A 37 -5.59 3.05 -9.61
N LEU A 38 -5.00 4.06 -8.97
CA LEU A 38 -4.79 5.39 -9.52
C LEU A 38 -3.43 5.93 -9.05
N VAL A 39 -2.76 6.66 -9.95
CA VAL A 39 -1.61 7.50 -9.61
C VAL A 39 -2.11 8.91 -9.28
N GLU A 40 -1.93 9.33 -8.04
CA GLU A 40 -2.17 10.71 -7.61
C GLU A 40 -0.90 11.54 -7.83
N VAL A 41 -0.99 12.51 -8.73
CA VAL A 41 0.13 13.39 -9.10
C VAL A 41 -0.10 14.79 -8.54
N THR A 42 0.89 15.31 -7.84
CA THR A 42 1.01 16.72 -7.46
C THR A 42 2.35 17.27 -7.98
N PRO A 43 2.56 18.60 -8.03
CA PRO A 43 3.81 19.17 -8.54
C PRO A 43 5.07 18.68 -7.81
N THR A 44 4.93 18.24 -6.56
CA THR A 44 6.06 17.83 -5.71
C THR A 44 6.07 16.33 -5.40
N SER A 45 5.03 15.58 -5.77
CA SER A 45 4.86 14.21 -5.26
C SER A 45 4.01 13.34 -6.17
N ILE A 46 4.35 12.05 -6.17
CA ILE A 46 3.63 10.99 -6.87
C ILE A 46 3.27 9.95 -5.82
N ARG A 47 2.00 9.54 -5.78
CA ARG A 47 1.49 8.52 -4.85
C ARG A 47 0.60 7.54 -5.59
N ILE A 48 0.64 6.29 -5.18
CA ILE A 48 -0.26 5.24 -5.69
C ILE A 48 -1.34 4.99 -4.65
N ARG A 49 -2.58 4.81 -5.11
CA ARG A 49 -3.73 4.52 -4.26
C ARG A 49 -4.77 3.67 -4.99
N LYS A 50 -5.59 2.96 -4.24
CA LYS A 50 -6.80 2.32 -4.78
C LYS A 50 -7.83 3.38 -5.20
N ARG A 51 -8.58 3.07 -6.25
CA ARG A 51 -9.77 3.81 -6.69
C ARG A 51 -10.77 3.93 -5.54
N HIS A 52 -11.03 2.81 -4.86
CA HIS A 52 -11.81 2.76 -3.63
C HIS A 52 -10.89 2.74 -2.42
N LEU A 53 -10.92 3.83 -1.65
CA LEU A 53 -10.02 4.02 -0.50
C LEU A 53 -10.28 3.02 0.62
N THR A 54 -11.54 2.86 1.00
CA THR A 54 -11.89 1.98 2.11
C THR A 54 -11.95 0.54 1.64
N GLU A 55 -11.59 -0.39 2.52
CA GLU A 55 -11.68 -1.82 2.21
C GLU A 55 -13.13 -2.25 1.94
N ASN A 56 -14.09 -1.67 2.67
CA ASN A 56 -15.51 -1.96 2.49
C ASN A 56 -15.99 -1.57 1.09
N ASP A 57 -15.60 -0.40 0.61
CA ASP A 57 -15.98 0.06 -0.73
C ASP A 57 -15.36 -0.82 -1.82
N ARG A 58 -14.11 -1.27 -1.64
CA ARG A 58 -13.48 -2.25 -2.54
C ARG A 58 -14.28 -3.56 -2.59
N ARG A 59 -14.65 -4.10 -1.43
CA ARG A 59 -15.46 -5.34 -1.35
C ARG A 59 -16.83 -5.18 -2.00
N ARG A 60 -17.42 -3.99 -1.94
CA ARG A 60 -18.70 -3.69 -2.59
C ARG A 60 -18.55 -3.60 -4.11
N ALA A 61 -17.52 -2.90 -4.59
CA ALA A 61 -17.23 -2.75 -6.01
C ALA A 61 -16.91 -4.08 -6.71
N ASN A 62 -16.28 -5.03 -5.99
CA ASN A 62 -15.94 -6.35 -6.51
C ASN A 62 -17.12 -7.35 -6.50
N ARG A 63 -18.30 -6.99 -6.00
CA ARG A 63 -19.48 -7.87 -6.07
C ARG A 63 -20.10 -7.79 -7.46
N ALA A 64 -20.24 -8.93 -8.13
CA ALA A 64 -20.99 -9.02 -9.38
C ALA A 64 -22.44 -8.58 -9.16
N PRO A 65 -23.09 -7.94 -10.16
CA PRO A 65 -24.53 -7.72 -10.11
C PRO A 65 -25.22 -9.06 -9.91
N LYS A 66 -26.22 -9.07 -9.03
CA LYS A 66 -27.08 -10.23 -8.86
C LYS A 66 -27.97 -10.23 -10.10
N ASP A 67 -27.79 -11.19 -10.99
CA ASP A 67 -28.73 -11.41 -12.09
C ASP A 67 -30.08 -11.79 -11.46
N ASP A 68 -31.07 -10.91 -11.58
CA ASP A 68 -32.48 -11.17 -11.19
C ASP A 68 -33.21 -11.96 -12.28
#